data_AF-A0A804QY66-F1
#
_entry.id   AF-A0A804QY66-F1
#
_cell.length_a   1.000
_cell.length_b   1.000
_cell.length_c   1.000
_cell.angle_alpha   90.00
_cell.angle_beta   90.00
_cell.angle_gamma   90.00
#
_symmetry.space_group_name_H-M   'P 1'
#
loop_
_entity.id
_entity.type
_entity.pdbx_description
1 polymer ?
#
loop_
_entity_poly.entity_id
_entity_poly.type
_entity_poly.pdbx_seq_one_letter_code
_entity_poly.pdbx_strand_id
1 'polypeptide(L)'
;MAPMKLYGAVMSWNPFGQVPALQDGDLYLFESRAICKYAARKNKPELLREGNLEEAAMVDVWIEVEANQYTAALNPILFQVLISPMLGGTTDQKVVDENLEKLKKVLEVYEARLTKCKYLAGDFLSLADLNHVSVTLCLFATPYASVLDAYPHVKAWWSGLMERPSVQKVAALMKPSA
;
A
#
# COMPACT_ATOMS: atom_id res chain seq x y z
N MET A 1 -12.77 23.18 -23.56
CA MET A 1 -12.75 21.99 -22.68
C MET A 1 -13.65 22.28 -21.48
N ALA A 2 -14.70 21.51 -21.28
CA ALA A 2 -15.56 21.65 -20.10
C ALA A 2 -14.81 21.18 -18.84
N PRO A 3 -14.94 21.85 -17.69
CA PRO A 3 -14.23 21.48 -16.48
C PRO A 3 -14.74 20.16 -15.91
N MET A 4 -13.82 19.41 -15.33
CA MET A 4 -13.90 18.04 -14.85
C MET A 4 -15.06 17.82 -13.84
N LYS A 5 -16.08 17.02 -14.19
CA LYS A 5 -17.18 16.58 -13.31
C LYS A 5 -16.75 15.44 -12.34
N LEU A 6 -15.58 15.54 -11.69
CA LEU A 6 -15.10 14.44 -10.84
C LEU A 6 -15.91 14.29 -9.54
N TYR A 7 -16.34 15.40 -8.95
CA TYR A 7 -16.95 15.41 -7.60
C TYR A 7 -18.35 14.80 -7.52
N GLY A 8 -19.18 14.92 -8.57
CA GLY A 8 -20.56 14.40 -8.53
C GLY A 8 -20.66 12.88 -8.63
N ALA A 9 -19.76 12.24 -9.40
CA ALA A 9 -19.76 10.79 -9.57
C ALA A 9 -19.17 10.05 -8.35
N VAL A 10 -18.11 10.58 -7.72
CA VAL A 10 -17.52 9.97 -6.52
C VAL A 10 -18.52 9.90 -5.38
N MET A 11 -19.30 10.96 -5.13
CA MET A 11 -20.31 10.96 -4.05
C MET A 11 -21.44 9.96 -4.30
N SER A 12 -21.76 9.67 -5.56
CA SER A 12 -22.76 8.65 -5.90
C SER A 12 -22.23 7.21 -5.82
N TRP A 13 -20.92 6.99 -5.94
CA TRP A 13 -20.32 5.65 -5.97
C TRP A 13 -19.71 5.25 -4.62
N ASN A 14 -19.14 6.22 -3.90
CA ASN A 14 -18.71 6.07 -2.52
C ASN A 14 -19.56 7.01 -1.64
N PRO A 15 -20.50 6.48 -0.83
CA PRO A 15 -21.39 7.29 0.00
C PRO A 15 -20.64 8.10 1.08
N PHE A 16 -19.38 7.77 1.36
CA PHE A 16 -18.51 8.53 2.27
C PHE A 16 -17.77 9.68 1.59
N GLY A 17 -17.94 9.87 0.28
CA GLY A 17 -17.34 10.97 -0.46
C GLY A 17 -15.81 10.87 -0.62
N GLN A 18 -15.26 9.66 -0.52
CA GLN A 18 -13.81 9.41 -0.59
C GLN A 18 -13.42 8.70 -1.90
N VAL A 19 -12.18 8.90 -2.31
CA VAL A 19 -11.52 8.10 -3.36
C VAL A 19 -10.60 7.05 -2.72
N PRO A 20 -10.38 5.89 -3.37
CA PRO A 20 -10.89 5.49 -4.69
C PRO A 20 -12.33 4.94 -4.68
N ALA A 21 -12.97 4.99 -5.84
CA ALA A 21 -14.21 4.27 -6.16
C ALA A 21 -14.04 3.60 -7.55
N LEU A 22 -14.58 2.40 -7.71
CA LEU A 22 -14.54 1.62 -8.97
C LEU A 22 -15.98 1.31 -9.41
N GLN A 23 -16.27 1.55 -10.68
CA GLN A 23 -17.45 1.03 -11.36
C GLN A 23 -17.05 -0.06 -12.37
N ASP A 24 -17.74 -1.18 -12.36
CA ASP A 24 -17.59 -2.26 -13.34
C ASP A 24 -18.98 -2.76 -13.78
N GLY A 25 -19.48 -2.22 -14.90
CA GLY A 25 -20.89 -2.34 -15.26
C GLY A 25 -21.79 -1.65 -14.24
N ASP A 26 -22.74 -2.39 -13.68
CA ASP A 26 -23.67 -1.92 -12.63
C ASP A 26 -23.12 -2.11 -11.20
N LEU A 27 -21.95 -2.75 -11.05
CA LEU A 27 -21.31 -2.94 -9.76
C LEU A 27 -20.51 -1.68 -9.37
N TYR A 28 -20.81 -1.14 -8.19
CA TYR A 28 -20.07 -0.05 -7.56
C TYR A 28 -19.32 -0.55 -6.33
N LEU A 29 -18.02 -0.29 -6.28
CA LEU A 29 -17.14 -0.65 -5.17
C LEU A 29 -16.40 0.58 -4.66
N PHE A 30 -16.24 0.64 -3.35
CA PHE A 30 -15.41 1.61 -2.64
C PHE A 30 -14.56 0.84 -1.61
N GLU A 31 -13.67 1.55 -0.90
CA GLU A 31 -12.55 0.99 -0.13
C GLU A 31 -11.47 0.39 -1.01
N SER A 32 -10.25 0.95 -0.94
CA SER A 32 -9.12 0.58 -1.80
C SER A 32 -8.80 -0.92 -1.72
N ARG A 33 -8.78 -1.48 -0.51
CA ARG A 33 -8.48 -2.92 -0.29
C ARG A 33 -9.59 -3.83 -0.80
N ALA A 34 -10.86 -3.42 -0.70
CA ALA A 34 -11.98 -4.19 -1.25
C ALA A 34 -11.95 -4.19 -2.79
N ILE A 35 -11.68 -3.03 -3.40
CA ILE A 35 -11.45 -2.90 -4.85
C ILE A 35 -10.27 -3.78 -5.29
N CYS A 36 -9.16 -3.78 -4.55
CA CYS A 36 -8.01 -4.65 -4.81
C CYS A 36 -8.36 -6.15 -4.74
N LYS A 37 -9.14 -6.58 -3.73
CA LYS A 37 -9.64 -7.96 -3.63
C LYS A 37 -10.52 -8.32 -4.82
N TYR A 38 -11.43 -7.43 -5.23
CA TYR A 38 -12.25 -7.64 -6.43
C TYR A 38 -11.41 -7.82 -7.70
N ALA A 39 -10.44 -6.93 -7.93
CA ALA A 39 -9.55 -7.01 -9.07
C ALA A 39 -8.76 -8.32 -9.10
N ALA A 40 -8.29 -8.79 -7.92
CA ALA A 40 -7.64 -10.08 -7.78
C ALA A 40 -8.59 -11.25 -8.10
N ARG A 41 -9.78 -11.33 -7.47
CA ARG A 41 -10.78 -12.39 -7.76
C ARG A 41 -11.13 -12.47 -9.23
N LYS A 42 -11.36 -11.33 -9.87
CA LYS A 42 -11.80 -11.25 -11.27
C LYS A 42 -10.70 -11.65 -12.26
N ASN A 43 -9.44 -11.27 -12.01
CA ASN A 43 -8.40 -11.33 -13.04
C ASN A 43 -7.21 -12.24 -12.70
N LYS A 44 -6.95 -12.49 -11.42
CA LYS A 44 -5.80 -13.28 -10.94
C LYS A 44 -6.07 -13.86 -9.53
N PRO A 45 -7.03 -14.79 -9.40
CA PRO A 45 -7.48 -15.29 -8.11
C PRO A 45 -6.38 -15.99 -7.30
N GLU A 46 -5.28 -16.41 -7.95
CA GLU A 46 -4.11 -16.98 -7.28
C GLU A 46 -3.47 -16.02 -6.28
N LEU A 47 -3.68 -14.70 -6.41
CA LEU A 47 -3.22 -13.69 -5.44
C LEU A 47 -3.94 -13.77 -4.09
N LEU A 48 -5.10 -14.42 -4.03
CA LEU A 48 -5.91 -14.57 -2.83
C LEU A 48 -5.86 -15.98 -2.24
N ARG A 49 -5.40 -16.96 -3.03
CA ARG A 49 -5.27 -18.37 -2.61
C ARG A 49 -6.57 -18.99 -2.05
N GLU A 50 -7.75 -18.51 -2.47
CA GLU A 50 -9.05 -18.97 -1.93
C GLU A 50 -9.31 -20.49 -2.09
N GLY A 51 -8.56 -21.18 -2.96
CA GLY A 51 -8.61 -22.64 -3.08
C GLY A 51 -7.92 -23.41 -1.94
N ASN A 52 -7.24 -22.74 -1.01
CA ASN A 52 -6.61 -23.33 0.16
C ASN A 52 -6.92 -22.47 1.40
N LEU A 53 -7.56 -23.07 2.41
CA LEU A 53 -8.05 -22.34 3.58
C LEU A 53 -6.90 -21.67 4.36
N GLU A 54 -5.82 -22.41 4.61
CA GLU A 54 -4.70 -21.96 5.40
C GLU A 54 -3.92 -20.84 4.69
N GLU A 55 -3.68 -20.98 3.39
CA GLU A 55 -3.00 -19.96 2.59
C GLU A 55 -3.85 -18.70 2.45
N ALA A 56 -5.16 -18.83 2.18
CA ALA A 56 -6.08 -17.69 2.13
C ALA A 56 -6.13 -16.95 3.46
N ALA A 57 -6.18 -17.68 4.58
CA ALA A 57 -6.13 -17.08 5.91
C ALA A 57 -4.82 -16.30 6.13
N MET A 58 -3.69 -16.82 5.67
CA MET A 58 -2.41 -16.10 5.75
C MET A 58 -2.37 -14.86 4.84
N VAL A 59 -2.99 -14.90 3.66
CA VAL A 59 -3.14 -13.71 2.82
C VAL A 59 -3.96 -12.64 3.57
N ASP A 60 -5.09 -13.00 4.16
CA ASP A 60 -5.93 -12.06 4.90
C ASP A 60 -5.21 -11.48 6.13
N VAL A 61 -4.49 -12.31 6.90
CA VAL A 61 -3.68 -11.84 8.05
C VAL A 61 -2.72 -10.73 7.60
N TRP A 62 -1.96 -10.94 6.52
CA TRP A 62 -0.96 -9.95 6.10
C TRP A 62 -1.54 -8.75 5.35
N ILE A 63 -2.74 -8.87 4.78
CA ILE A 63 -3.52 -7.71 4.30
C ILE A 63 -3.93 -6.83 5.51
N GLU A 64 -4.39 -7.43 6.59
CA GLU A 64 -4.80 -6.67 7.78
C GLU A 64 -3.59 -6.12 8.55
N VAL A 65 -2.45 -6.82 8.59
CA VAL A 65 -1.20 -6.28 9.15
C VAL A 65 -0.73 -5.06 8.35
N GLU A 66 -0.83 -5.11 7.02
CA GLU A 66 -0.52 -3.95 6.18
C GLU A 66 -1.35 -2.73 6.58
N ALA A 67 -2.67 -2.87 6.63
CA ALA A 67 -3.58 -1.77 6.96
C ALA A 67 -3.35 -1.21 8.38
N ASN A 68 -3.27 -2.11 9.36
CA ASN A 68 -3.42 -1.76 10.78
C ASN A 68 -2.08 -1.58 11.50
N GLN A 69 -0.96 -2.02 10.91
CA GLN A 69 0.38 -1.85 11.47
C GLN A 69 1.25 -1.01 10.55
N TYR A 70 1.43 -1.46 9.30
CA TYR A 70 2.37 -0.84 8.37
C TYR A 70 1.89 0.55 7.92
N THR A 71 0.74 0.64 7.25
CA THR A 71 0.15 1.91 6.82
C THR A 71 -0.20 2.81 8.00
N ALA A 72 -0.65 2.24 9.12
CA ALA A 72 -0.98 3.00 10.32
C ALA A 72 0.24 3.76 10.89
N ALA A 73 1.43 3.16 10.87
CA ALA A 73 2.67 3.84 11.23
C ALA A 73 3.20 4.76 10.10
N LEU A 74 3.02 4.37 8.84
CA LEU A 74 3.61 5.08 7.71
C LEU A 74 2.83 6.35 7.30
N ASN A 75 1.50 6.33 7.37
CA ASN A 75 0.64 7.44 6.93
C ASN A 75 0.93 8.77 7.65
N PRO A 76 1.12 8.83 8.99
CA PRO A 76 1.50 10.07 9.65
C PRO A 76 2.81 10.66 9.12
N ILE A 77 3.80 9.82 8.81
CA ILE A 77 5.08 10.24 8.22
C ILE A 77 4.84 10.85 6.83
N LEU A 78 4.13 10.13 5.96
CA LEU A 78 3.84 10.59 4.60
C LEU A 78 3.00 11.88 4.59
N PHE A 79 2.01 11.99 5.48
CA PHE A 79 1.23 13.20 5.61
C PHE A 79 2.11 14.39 6.00
N GLN A 80 2.95 14.24 7.03
CA GLN A 80 3.80 15.32 7.50
C GLN A 80 4.87 15.73 6.48
N VAL A 81 5.44 14.77 5.75
CA VAL A 81 6.59 15.01 4.86
C VAL A 81 6.17 15.42 3.45
N LEU A 82 5.04 14.91 2.96
CA LEU A 82 4.59 15.15 1.58
C LEU A 82 3.35 16.05 1.52
N ILE A 83 2.32 15.74 2.32
CA ILE A 83 1.01 16.38 2.18
C ILE A 83 0.95 17.74 2.88
N SER A 84 1.43 17.85 4.11
CA SER A 84 1.44 19.11 4.87
C SER A 84 2.18 20.23 4.12
N PRO A 85 3.42 20.02 3.60
CA PRO A 85 4.10 21.02 2.78
C PRO A 85 3.35 21.39 1.50
N MET A 86 2.75 20.41 0.81
CA MET A 86 1.95 20.65 -0.40
C MET A 86 0.71 21.52 -0.12
N LEU A 87 0.16 21.45 1.10
CA LEU A 87 -0.96 22.28 1.55
C LEU A 87 -0.54 23.62 2.16
N GLY A 88 0.75 23.97 2.09
CA GLY A 88 1.30 25.23 2.64
C GLY A 88 1.62 25.18 4.14
N GLY A 89 1.54 24.00 4.76
CA GLY A 89 2.01 23.76 6.12
C GLY A 89 3.50 23.44 6.18
N THR A 90 3.97 23.07 7.37
CA THR A 90 5.34 22.58 7.60
C THR A 90 5.31 21.19 8.23
N THR A 91 6.36 20.42 8.01
CA THR A 91 6.55 19.11 8.65
C THR A 91 6.65 19.24 10.17
N ASP A 92 5.78 18.55 10.91
CA ASP A 92 5.96 18.32 12.34
C ASP A 92 6.93 17.14 12.54
N GLN A 93 8.19 17.45 12.83
CA GLN A 93 9.24 16.45 13.00
C GLN A 93 8.97 15.49 14.17
N LYS A 94 8.27 15.95 15.22
CA LYS A 94 7.96 15.10 16.38
C LYS A 94 7.04 13.95 15.97
N VAL A 95 6.01 14.25 15.18
CA VAL A 95 5.10 13.23 14.64
C VAL A 95 5.83 12.26 13.71
N VAL A 96 6.78 12.77 12.92
CA VAL A 96 7.61 11.92 12.05
C VAL A 96 8.45 10.96 12.88
N ASP A 97 9.19 11.46 13.86
CA ASP A 97 10.10 10.66 14.69
C ASP A 97 9.33 9.59 15.48
N GLU A 98 8.21 9.96 16.12
CA GLU A 98 7.38 9.02 16.88
C GLU A 98 6.85 7.87 16.02
N ASN A 99 6.44 8.15 14.79
CA ASN A 99 5.89 7.13 13.89
C ASN A 99 6.99 6.37 13.15
N LEU A 100 8.18 6.94 12.97
CA LEU A 100 9.34 6.23 12.48
C LEU A 100 9.78 5.14 13.47
N GLU A 101 9.74 5.42 14.78
CA GLU A 101 10.00 4.40 15.81
C GLU A 101 8.95 3.28 15.82
N LYS A 102 7.66 3.62 15.59
CA LYS A 102 6.62 2.60 15.41
C LYS A 102 6.87 1.76 14.16
N LEU A 103 7.23 2.40 13.05
CA LEU A 103 7.51 1.73 11.78
C LEU A 103 8.71 0.77 11.94
N LYS A 104 9.78 1.17 12.63
CA LYS A 104 10.93 0.29 12.92
C LYS A 104 10.51 -0.99 13.64
N LYS A 105 9.66 -0.91 14.66
CA LYS A 105 9.13 -2.09 15.37
C LYS A 105 8.29 -2.99 14.46
N VAL A 106 7.51 -2.41 13.55
CA VAL A 106 6.78 -3.18 12.53
C VAL A 106 7.77 -3.85 11.57
N LEU A 107 8.81 -3.14 11.13
CA LEU A 107 9.83 -3.67 10.22
C LEU A 107 10.65 -4.80 10.84
N GLU A 108 10.89 -4.80 12.15
CA GLU A 108 11.50 -5.93 12.86
C GLU A 108 10.67 -7.22 12.72
N VAL A 109 9.34 -7.12 12.82
CA VAL A 109 8.43 -8.25 12.62
C VAL A 109 8.44 -8.72 11.16
N TYR A 110 8.47 -7.77 10.22
CA TYR A 110 8.55 -8.08 8.78
C TYR A 110 9.87 -8.76 8.43
N GLU A 111 11.00 -8.29 8.98
CA GLU A 111 12.31 -8.89 8.79
C GLU A 111 12.35 -10.33 9.31
N ALA A 112 11.82 -10.57 10.52
CA ALA A 112 11.72 -11.91 11.08
C ALA A 112 10.81 -12.83 10.26
N ARG A 113 9.74 -12.30 9.67
CA ARG A 113 8.86 -13.04 8.75
C ARG A 113 9.58 -13.39 7.46
N LEU A 114 10.21 -12.42 6.82
CA LEU A 114 10.84 -12.56 5.49
C LEU A 114 12.19 -13.31 5.56
N THR A 115 12.75 -13.48 6.75
CA THR A 115 13.83 -14.45 7.00
C THR A 115 13.35 -15.90 6.83
N LYS A 116 12.06 -16.17 7.11
CA LYS A 116 11.49 -17.53 7.13
C LYS A 116 10.67 -17.86 5.88
N CYS A 117 10.09 -16.86 5.25
CA CYS A 117 9.21 -17.01 4.09
C CYS A 117 9.65 -16.04 2.98
N LYS A 118 9.50 -16.44 1.73
CA LYS A 118 9.88 -15.59 0.60
C LYS A 118 9.01 -14.33 0.47
N TYR A 119 7.74 -14.42 0.84
CA TYR A 119 6.74 -13.35 0.81
C TYR A 119 5.97 -13.31 2.14
N LEU A 120 5.13 -12.29 2.31
CA LEU A 120 4.44 -12.07 3.58
C LEU A 120 3.48 -13.22 3.92
N ALA A 121 2.68 -13.67 2.96
CA ALA A 121 1.71 -14.77 3.19
C ALA A 121 2.34 -16.18 3.17
N GLY A 122 3.58 -16.34 2.70
CA GLY A 122 4.24 -17.63 2.53
C GLY A 122 5.26 -17.59 1.40
N ASP A 123 5.43 -18.67 0.64
CA ASP A 123 6.40 -18.73 -0.47
C ASP A 123 5.81 -18.37 -1.84
N PHE A 124 4.68 -17.67 -1.84
CA PHE A 124 3.97 -17.20 -3.03
C PHE A 124 3.68 -15.70 -2.93
N LEU A 125 3.71 -15.02 -4.06
CA LEU A 125 3.26 -13.63 -4.14
C LEU A 125 1.75 -13.56 -3.91
N SER A 126 1.32 -12.66 -3.05
CA SER A 126 -0.09 -12.48 -2.71
C SER A 126 -0.55 -11.03 -2.83
N LEU A 127 -1.85 -10.80 -2.68
CA LEU A 127 -2.39 -9.45 -2.56
C LEU A 127 -1.84 -8.71 -1.32
N ALA A 128 -1.46 -9.43 -0.26
CA ALA A 128 -0.82 -8.84 0.91
C ALA A 128 0.45 -8.08 0.50
N ASP A 129 1.32 -8.68 -0.33
CA ASP A 129 2.55 -8.02 -0.78
C ASP A 129 2.25 -6.81 -1.68
N LEU A 130 1.28 -6.94 -2.60
CA LEU A 130 0.96 -5.88 -3.55
C LEU A 130 0.31 -4.64 -2.91
N ASN A 131 -0.44 -4.81 -1.82
CA ASN A 131 -1.06 -3.68 -1.12
C ASN A 131 -0.02 -2.71 -0.54
N HIS A 132 1.17 -3.19 -0.17
CA HIS A 132 2.25 -2.35 0.36
C HIS A 132 2.83 -1.39 -0.68
N VAL A 133 2.74 -1.72 -1.98
CA VAL A 133 3.48 -1.02 -3.04
C VAL A 133 3.21 0.48 -3.07
N SER A 134 1.94 0.89 -2.98
CA SER A 134 1.55 2.29 -3.14
C SER A 134 2.16 3.21 -2.07
N VAL A 135 2.02 2.83 -0.80
CA VAL A 135 2.53 3.60 0.34
C VAL A 135 4.04 3.52 0.45
N THR A 136 4.65 2.37 0.11
CA THR A 136 6.10 2.22 0.09
C THR A 136 6.74 3.05 -1.03
N LEU A 137 6.13 3.13 -2.22
CA LEU A 137 6.60 4.05 -3.26
C LEU A 137 6.63 5.51 -2.77
N CYS A 138 5.62 5.93 -2.00
CA CYS A 138 5.60 7.27 -1.39
C CYS A 138 6.73 7.45 -0.39
N LEU A 139 7.02 6.44 0.44
CA LEU A 139 8.17 6.47 1.36
C LEU A 139 9.50 6.65 0.60
N PHE A 140 9.67 5.96 -0.53
CA PHE A 140 10.84 6.10 -1.42
C PHE A 140 10.97 7.46 -2.10
N ALA A 141 9.92 8.30 -2.06
CA ALA A 141 9.99 9.70 -2.47
C ALA A 141 10.46 10.63 -1.33
N THR A 142 10.81 10.08 -0.16
CA THR A 142 11.27 10.83 1.03
C THR A 142 12.66 10.36 1.46
N PRO A 143 13.41 11.14 2.26
CA PRO A 143 14.70 10.69 2.81
C PRO A 143 14.56 9.53 3.81
N TYR A 144 13.35 9.25 4.30
CA TYR A 144 13.08 8.23 5.32
C TYR A 144 13.07 6.81 4.77
N ALA A 145 13.13 6.61 3.45
CA ALA A 145 13.23 5.29 2.83
C ALA A 145 14.46 4.49 3.27
N SER A 146 15.52 5.19 3.70
CA SER A 146 16.73 4.61 4.26
C SER A 146 16.48 3.72 5.49
N VAL A 147 15.33 3.84 6.16
CA VAL A 147 14.95 2.95 7.27
C VAL A 147 14.91 1.48 6.84
N LEU A 148 14.58 1.18 5.58
CA LEU A 148 14.59 -0.20 5.06
C LEU A 148 16.00 -0.79 4.95
N ASP A 149 17.05 0.03 4.91
CA ASP A 149 18.44 -0.43 4.74
C ASP A 149 18.94 -1.24 5.94
N ALA A 150 18.32 -1.06 7.11
CA ALA A 150 18.61 -1.84 8.31
C ALA A 150 17.98 -3.24 8.31
N TYR A 151 17.08 -3.54 7.36
CA TYR A 151 16.28 -4.77 7.30
C TYR A 151 16.51 -5.49 5.97
N PRO A 152 17.56 -6.33 5.86
CA PRO A 152 18.01 -6.86 4.56
C PRO A 152 16.97 -7.73 3.84
N HIS A 153 16.18 -8.55 4.55
CA HIS A 153 15.15 -9.37 3.92
C HIS A 153 13.95 -8.51 3.47
N VAL A 154 13.57 -7.48 4.25
CA VAL A 154 12.58 -6.49 3.82
C VAL A 154 13.06 -5.75 2.57
N LYS A 155 14.31 -5.29 2.54
CA LYS A 155 14.86 -4.56 1.40
C LYS A 155 14.95 -5.43 0.14
N ALA A 156 15.33 -6.70 0.29
CA ALA A 156 15.36 -7.67 -0.80
C ALA A 156 13.94 -7.97 -1.33
N TRP A 157 12.97 -8.19 -0.43
CA TRP A 157 11.56 -8.34 -0.78
C TRP A 157 11.03 -7.13 -1.56
N TRP A 158 11.31 -5.92 -1.08
CA TRP A 158 10.92 -4.69 -1.78
C TRP A 158 11.55 -4.57 -3.17
N SER A 159 12.84 -4.88 -3.28
CA SER A 159 13.56 -4.87 -4.56
C SER A 159 12.92 -5.83 -5.56
N GLY A 160 12.57 -7.04 -5.12
CA GLY A 160 11.86 -8.03 -5.94
C GLY A 160 10.45 -7.59 -6.35
N LEU A 161 9.76 -6.78 -5.54
CA LEU A 161 8.49 -6.15 -5.94
C LEU A 161 8.71 -5.06 -6.99
N MET A 162 9.75 -4.25 -6.86
CA MET A 162 10.09 -3.17 -7.80
C MET A 162 10.50 -3.65 -9.20
N GLU A 163 11.01 -4.88 -9.33
CA GLU A 163 11.32 -5.50 -10.62
C GLU A 163 10.06 -5.89 -11.41
N ARG A 164 8.88 -5.88 -10.79
CA ARG A 164 7.65 -6.33 -11.42
C ARG A 164 7.11 -5.25 -12.38
N PRO A 165 6.77 -5.57 -13.64
CA PRO A 165 6.27 -4.59 -14.61
C PRO A 165 5.05 -3.80 -14.14
N SER A 166 4.15 -4.45 -13.38
CA SER A 166 2.97 -3.78 -12.81
C SER A 166 3.35 -2.71 -11.78
N VAL A 167 4.37 -2.97 -10.96
CA VAL A 167 4.87 -2.02 -9.95
C VAL A 167 5.60 -0.88 -10.63
N GLN A 168 6.42 -1.15 -11.64
CA GLN A 168 7.10 -0.12 -12.44
C GLN A 168 6.11 0.81 -13.15
N LYS A 169 5.00 0.25 -13.68
CA LYS A 169 3.93 1.04 -14.28
C LYS A 169 3.30 1.99 -13.26
N VAL A 170 2.98 1.51 -12.06
CA VAL A 170 2.42 2.35 -10.98
C VAL A 170 3.43 3.40 -10.52
N ALA A 171 4.70 3.01 -10.33
CA ALA A 171 5.77 3.93 -9.97
C ALA A 171 5.94 5.05 -11.00
N ALA A 172 5.79 4.76 -12.29
CA ALA A 172 5.81 5.77 -13.35
C ALA A 172 4.58 6.71 -13.29
N LEU A 173 3.39 6.19 -12.96
CA LEU A 173 2.17 6.99 -12.81
C LEU A 173 2.20 7.92 -11.58
N MET A 174 2.91 7.54 -10.53
CA MET A 174 3.02 8.31 -9.28
C MET A 174 4.13 9.37 -9.31
N LYS A 175 4.99 9.38 -10.32
CA LYS A 175 5.94 10.47 -10.51
C LYS A 175 5.17 11.74 -10.85
N PRO A 176 5.53 12.91 -10.27
CA PRO A 176 4.91 14.18 -10.64
C PRO A 176 4.97 14.35 -12.16
N SER A 177 3.85 14.76 -12.75
CA SER A 177 3.85 15.23 -14.13
C SER A 177 4.77 16.45 -14.20
N ALA A 178 5.77 16.42 -15.08
CA ALA A 178 6.64 17.56 -15.34
C ALA A 178 5.86 18.76 -15.87
#